data_AF-A0A934A7M4-F1
#
_entry.id   AF-A0A934A7M4-F1
#
_cell.length_a   1.000
_cell.length_b   1.000
_cell.length_c   1.000
_cell.angle_alpha   90.00
_cell.angle_beta   90.00
_cell.angle_gamma   90.00
#
_symmetry.space_group_name_H-M   'P 1'
#
loop_
_entity.id
_entity.type
_entity.pdbx_description
1 polymer ?
#
loop_
_entity_poly.entity_id
_entity_poly.type
_entity_poly.pdbx_seq_one_letter_code
_entity_poly.pdbx_strand_id
1 'polypeptide(L)'
;MNRQTTIFNILAMLIINLAITCVATAGLQKADANTFPSGVSMSITINDWAEPSVFAQTDPISVAVNFNPGEYAGTPADWWMLAGTQSGQYYYLAESGMWVGPVPPSQVRPVLQSGLFPLTGQSVLKVPGLPPGIYQFYFGVDEMDGVINPDVVYTTTPLTIVATPNSFVTDTGTGTIRKEGALWIMNLKGNYYDMGRQYGYLAKDHLHAMFKILDNDIDFNKVQGILAQNEPTMDDRERLLLYGMSLESGLTFQQLRFMGLALLFSYSPPSQGIGCSVFGATRTQTTTGSTLIGRDFDNPSLTMDQLSGRSAVIVYNPVDEVHGNNHVDNQVSVVTTLGWVFGASTFNSRGLNFEYLNGMISIPSTDLTISDGLHQNLFAAFDCDTEDHVDARYLNAKVAVATLTQVSDAANIWHYERSPLENSMKLQAGQANGGNYYYANPTDMDIFTNHFFLVNHINQSFKYTSPTNDSESRSFQRLVNVQNLAQQVIGRVSVAALQQIMTTDFTNGGSYWDPFITGTADQNVYTCITDVKNKTLKIYPSCERERASWVELDLNKEFR
;
A
#
# COMPACT_ATOMS: atom_id res chain seq x y z
N MET A 1 30.93 -21.23 18.80
CA MET A 1 30.39 -21.23 20.18
C MET A 1 29.00 -20.60 20.34
N ASN A 2 28.32 -20.07 19.30
CA ASN A 2 27.09 -19.26 19.48
C ASN A 2 25.73 -19.90 19.13
N ARG A 3 25.66 -21.18 18.72
CA ARG A 3 24.35 -21.82 18.42
C ARG A 3 23.55 -22.22 19.66
N GLN A 4 24.22 -22.50 20.79
CA GLN A 4 23.52 -22.86 22.03
C GLN A 4 22.87 -21.63 22.70
N THR A 5 23.47 -20.44 22.60
CA THR A 5 22.95 -19.21 23.19
C THR A 5 21.66 -18.74 22.51
N THR A 6 21.53 -18.91 21.19
CA THR A 6 20.31 -18.54 20.44
C THR A 6 19.13 -19.47 20.75
N ILE A 7 19.36 -20.78 20.88
CA ILE A 7 18.32 -21.74 21.25
C ILE A 7 17.90 -21.54 22.72
N PHE A 8 18.84 -21.19 23.61
CA PHE A 8 18.53 -20.86 25.00
C PHE A 8 17.70 -19.57 25.11
N ASN A 9 17.96 -18.55 24.28
CA ASN A 9 17.17 -17.31 24.26
C ASN A 9 15.76 -17.51 23.66
N ILE A 10 15.61 -18.38 22.66
CA ILE A 10 14.29 -18.71 22.07
C ILE A 10 13.47 -19.57 23.05
N LEU A 11 14.07 -20.56 23.72
CA LEU A 11 13.37 -21.31 24.77
C LEU A 11 13.06 -20.43 25.99
N ALA A 12 13.95 -19.51 26.37
CA ALA A 12 13.69 -18.56 27.44
C ALA A 12 12.54 -17.62 27.08
N MET A 13 12.44 -17.12 25.84
CA MET A 13 11.30 -16.32 25.39
C MET A 13 9.99 -17.13 25.31
N LEU A 14 10.03 -18.41 24.94
CA LEU A 14 8.85 -19.28 24.93
C LEU A 14 8.36 -19.64 26.35
N ILE A 15 9.30 -19.87 27.27
CA ILE A 15 9.03 -20.12 28.70
C ILE A 15 8.56 -18.84 29.39
N ILE A 16 9.10 -17.67 29.02
CA ILE A 16 8.63 -16.36 29.48
C ILE A 16 7.22 -16.06 28.91
N ASN A 17 6.92 -16.41 27.65
CA ASN A 17 5.56 -16.28 27.10
C ASN A 17 4.56 -17.20 27.82
N LEU A 18 4.91 -18.46 28.11
CA LEU A 18 4.05 -19.34 28.92
C LEU A 18 3.90 -18.84 30.36
N ALA A 19 4.96 -18.26 30.96
CA ALA A 19 4.92 -17.73 32.32
C ALA A 19 4.16 -16.39 32.42
N ILE A 20 4.27 -15.48 31.45
CA ILE A 20 3.53 -14.20 31.42
C ILE A 20 2.04 -14.46 31.22
N THR A 21 1.67 -15.42 30.35
CA THR A 21 0.27 -15.82 30.18
C THR A 21 -0.27 -16.48 31.45
N CYS A 22 0.55 -17.21 32.21
CA CYS A 22 0.17 -17.88 33.45
C CYS A 22 0.12 -16.93 34.68
N VAL A 23 0.94 -15.87 34.72
CA VAL A 23 0.96 -14.89 35.83
C VAL A 23 -0.15 -13.85 35.68
N ALA A 24 -0.57 -13.50 34.45
CA ALA A 24 -1.70 -12.59 34.21
C ALA A 24 -3.08 -13.26 34.38
N THR A 25 -3.16 -14.60 34.35
CA THR A 25 -4.42 -15.36 34.40
C THR A 25 -4.70 -16.02 35.74
N ALA A 26 -3.83 -15.86 36.75
CA ALA A 26 -3.97 -16.52 38.05
C ALA A 26 -5.20 -16.09 38.91
N GLY A 27 -6.15 -15.33 38.35
CA GLY A 27 -7.41 -14.98 39.01
C GLY A 27 -8.53 -14.46 38.10
N LEU A 28 -8.41 -14.49 36.77
CA LEU A 28 -9.41 -13.92 35.85
C LEU A 28 -9.97 -15.02 34.95
N GLN A 29 -11.27 -15.35 35.09
CA GLN A 29 -11.96 -16.22 34.15
C GLN A 29 -12.46 -15.41 32.96
N LYS A 30 -12.02 -15.76 31.75
CA LYS A 30 -12.52 -15.18 30.50
C LYS A 30 -14.01 -15.49 30.36
N ALA A 31 -14.85 -14.46 30.31
CA ALA A 31 -16.18 -14.62 29.73
C ALA A 31 -15.99 -14.96 28.24
N ASP A 32 -16.44 -16.13 27.82
CA ASP A 32 -16.52 -16.43 26.39
C ASP A 32 -17.36 -15.33 25.73
N ALA A 33 -16.91 -14.84 24.56
CA ALA A 33 -17.46 -13.67 23.86
C ALA A 33 -18.96 -13.78 23.46
N ASN A 34 -19.66 -14.85 23.89
CA ASN A 34 -21.04 -15.17 23.58
C ASN A 34 -21.98 -15.26 24.80
N THR A 35 -21.58 -14.84 26.00
CA THR A 35 -22.46 -14.87 27.20
C THR A 35 -22.66 -13.52 27.87
N PHE A 36 -22.63 -12.42 27.10
CA PHE A 36 -23.29 -11.21 27.56
C PHE A 36 -24.81 -11.45 27.61
N PRO A 37 -25.53 -11.00 28.66
CA PRO A 37 -26.98 -10.93 28.61
C PRO A 37 -27.42 -10.20 27.33
N SER A 38 -28.52 -10.67 26.72
CA SER A 38 -29.02 -10.11 25.47
C SER A 38 -29.14 -8.58 25.55
N GLY A 39 -28.39 -7.87 24.70
CA GLY A 39 -28.41 -6.40 24.64
C GLY A 39 -27.24 -5.68 25.31
N VAL A 40 -26.33 -6.41 25.96
CA VAL A 40 -25.05 -5.86 26.46
C VAL A 40 -23.95 -6.06 25.41
N SER A 41 -23.14 -5.02 25.16
CA SER A 41 -21.97 -5.13 24.29
C SER A 41 -20.79 -4.30 24.79
N MET A 42 -19.57 -4.77 24.52
CA MET A 42 -18.35 -4.16 25.00
C MET A 42 -17.23 -4.34 23.97
N SER A 43 -16.49 -3.27 23.63
CA SER A 43 -15.34 -3.37 22.73
C SER A 43 -14.23 -2.36 23.07
N ILE A 44 -13.00 -2.74 22.73
CA ILE A 44 -11.83 -1.87 22.72
C ILE A 44 -11.38 -1.72 21.27
N THR A 45 -11.17 -0.49 20.81
CA THR A 45 -10.57 -0.21 19.50
C THR A 45 -9.21 0.45 19.67
N ILE A 46 -8.28 0.12 18.77
CA ILE A 46 -6.97 0.75 18.67
C ILE A 46 -6.90 1.45 17.32
N ASN A 47 -6.71 2.77 17.30
CA ASN A 47 -6.75 3.61 16.09
C ASN A 47 -8.01 3.37 15.23
N ASP A 48 -9.14 3.07 15.87
CA ASP A 48 -10.43 2.72 15.27
C ASP A 48 -10.57 1.28 14.73
N TRP A 49 -9.58 0.40 15.00
CA TRP A 49 -9.60 -1.02 14.63
C TRP A 49 -9.97 -1.90 15.83
N ALA A 50 -10.82 -2.92 15.63
CA ALA A 50 -11.33 -3.80 16.68
C ALA A 50 -10.51 -5.10 16.89
N GLU A 51 -9.45 -5.32 16.12
CA GLU A 51 -8.71 -6.59 16.03
C GLU A 51 -7.24 -6.44 16.48
N PRO A 52 -6.52 -7.57 16.73
CA PRO A 52 -5.09 -7.55 17.04
C PRO A 52 -4.29 -6.68 16.06
N SER A 53 -3.57 -5.71 16.59
CA SER A 53 -2.92 -4.69 15.78
C SER A 53 -1.41 -4.60 16.07
N VAL A 54 -0.61 -4.48 15.02
CA VAL A 54 0.86 -4.31 15.09
C VAL A 54 1.20 -2.91 14.59
N PHE A 55 1.92 -2.13 15.39
CA PHE A 55 2.32 -0.76 15.04
C PHE A 55 3.82 -0.53 15.31
N ALA A 56 4.41 0.43 14.62
CA ALA A 56 5.77 0.87 14.91
C ALA A 56 5.81 1.69 16.21
N GLN A 57 6.96 1.71 16.90
CA GLN A 57 7.19 2.54 18.09
C GLN A 57 6.87 4.03 17.88
N THR A 58 6.93 4.52 16.65
CA THR A 58 6.67 5.93 16.28
C THR A 58 5.26 6.19 15.77
N ASP A 59 4.42 5.16 15.61
CA ASP A 59 3.05 5.38 15.16
C ASP A 59 2.23 5.98 16.32
N PRO A 60 1.41 7.02 16.05
CA PRO A 60 0.47 7.51 17.07
C PRO A 60 -0.52 6.40 17.42
N ILE A 61 -0.72 6.19 18.72
CA ILE A 61 -1.63 5.18 19.27
C ILE A 61 -2.77 5.87 20.00
N SER A 62 -3.99 5.59 19.56
CA SER A 62 -5.25 5.92 20.22
C SER A 62 -5.93 4.64 20.65
N VAL A 63 -6.36 4.54 21.92
CA VAL A 63 -7.19 3.44 22.41
C VAL A 63 -8.52 4.02 22.88
N ALA A 64 -9.61 3.44 22.40
CA ALA A 64 -10.96 3.85 22.76
C ALA A 64 -11.80 2.66 23.21
N VAL A 65 -12.77 2.92 24.09
CA VAL A 65 -13.72 1.91 24.59
C VAL A 65 -15.15 2.25 24.18
N ASN A 66 -15.92 1.21 23.90
CA ASN A 66 -17.36 1.28 23.68
C ASN A 66 -18.07 0.32 24.61
N PHE A 67 -19.21 0.74 25.14
CA PHE A 67 -20.02 -0.07 26.04
C PHE A 67 -21.49 0.25 25.87
N ASN A 68 -22.31 -0.79 25.76
CA ASN A 68 -23.76 -0.69 25.84
C ASN A 68 -24.24 -1.58 27.01
N PRO A 69 -24.76 -1.01 28.10
CA PRO A 69 -25.23 -1.79 29.25
C PRO A 69 -26.60 -2.45 29.05
N GLY A 70 -27.32 -2.18 27.96
CA GLY A 70 -28.64 -2.75 27.72
C GLY A 70 -29.61 -2.49 28.87
N GLU A 71 -30.27 -3.55 29.35
CA GLU A 71 -31.22 -3.50 30.48
C GLU A 71 -30.56 -3.22 31.84
N TYR A 72 -29.22 -3.32 31.95
CA TYR A 72 -28.48 -3.13 33.19
C TYR A 72 -28.08 -1.68 33.45
N ALA A 73 -28.48 -0.74 32.58
CA ALA A 73 -28.20 0.68 32.76
C ALA A 73 -28.64 1.18 34.16
N GLY A 74 -27.76 1.89 34.85
CA GLY A 74 -27.96 2.40 36.20
C GLY A 74 -27.57 1.43 37.32
N THR A 75 -27.30 0.15 37.03
CA THR A 75 -26.84 -0.83 38.03
C THR A 75 -25.49 -0.39 38.59
N PRO A 76 -25.29 -0.27 39.92
CA PRO A 76 -23.99 0.07 40.51
C PRO A 76 -22.93 -0.96 40.15
N ALA A 77 -21.78 -0.51 39.64
CA ALA A 77 -20.67 -1.37 39.24
C ALA A 77 -19.32 -0.65 39.41
N ASP A 78 -18.27 -1.45 39.52
CA ASP A 78 -16.89 -1.01 39.37
C ASP A 78 -16.47 -1.14 37.90
N TRP A 79 -15.84 -0.09 37.37
CA TRP A 79 -15.34 -0.06 35.99
C TRP A 79 -13.84 -0.25 35.98
N TRP A 80 -13.34 -1.15 35.15
CA TRP A 80 -11.92 -1.47 35.04
C TRP A 80 -11.40 -1.18 33.65
N MET A 81 -10.23 -0.55 33.56
CA MET A 81 -9.47 -0.38 32.33
C MET A 81 -8.00 -0.61 32.65
N LEU A 82 -7.48 -1.73 32.16
CA LEU A 82 -6.14 -2.23 32.48
C LEU A 82 -5.30 -2.39 31.22
N ALA A 83 -3.98 -2.31 31.37
CA ALA A 83 -3.02 -2.66 30.34
C ALA A 83 -1.95 -3.57 30.94
N GLY A 84 -1.88 -4.80 30.44
CA GLY A 84 -0.77 -5.71 30.69
C GLY A 84 0.37 -5.39 29.75
N THR A 85 1.57 -5.17 30.28
CA THR A 85 2.79 -4.92 29.50
C THR A 85 3.92 -5.81 29.98
N GLN A 86 5.01 -5.88 29.23
CA GLN A 86 6.24 -6.54 29.69
C GLN A 86 6.84 -5.91 30.96
N SER A 87 6.54 -4.64 31.24
CA SER A 87 7.01 -3.91 32.42
C SER A 87 6.09 -4.04 33.64
N GLY A 88 4.94 -4.72 33.50
CA GLY A 88 3.94 -4.89 34.56
C GLY A 88 2.55 -4.41 34.16
N GLN A 89 1.65 -4.35 35.14
CA GLN A 89 0.27 -3.94 34.95
C GLN A 89 0.09 -2.44 35.18
N TYR A 90 -0.73 -1.82 34.34
CA TYR A 90 -1.15 -0.43 34.44
C TYR A 90 -2.67 -0.37 34.51
N TYR A 91 -3.22 0.64 35.19
CA TYR A 91 -4.66 0.91 35.22
C TYR A 91 -4.93 2.38 34.93
N TYR A 92 -6.11 2.67 34.37
CA TYR A 92 -6.52 4.03 34.01
C TYR A 92 -7.31 4.68 35.15
N LEU A 93 -7.05 5.96 35.42
CA LEU A 93 -7.80 6.77 36.38
C LEU A 93 -8.62 7.83 35.65
N ALA A 94 -9.96 7.72 35.71
CA ALA A 94 -10.85 8.67 35.03
C ALA A 94 -10.71 10.10 35.57
N GLU A 95 -10.51 10.27 36.89
CA GLU A 95 -10.40 11.59 37.52
C GLU A 95 -9.24 12.43 36.97
N SER A 96 -8.12 11.78 36.66
CA SER A 96 -6.92 12.43 36.13
C SER A 96 -6.75 12.28 34.62
N GLY A 97 -7.47 11.34 34.00
CA GLY A 97 -7.25 10.94 32.61
C GLY A 97 -5.88 10.29 32.36
N MET A 98 -5.29 9.65 33.36
CA MET A 98 -3.90 9.16 33.35
C MET A 98 -3.83 7.65 33.57
N TRP A 99 -2.80 7.02 33.00
CA TRP A 99 -2.42 5.64 33.31
C TRP A 99 -1.44 5.61 34.47
N VAL A 100 -1.68 4.72 35.44
CA VAL A 100 -0.85 4.53 36.64
C VAL A 100 -0.26 3.12 36.61
N GLY A 101 1.05 3.02 36.76
CA GLY A 101 1.77 1.75 36.77
C GLY A 101 3.28 1.93 36.54
N PRO A 102 4.05 0.83 36.56
CA PRO A 102 3.58 -0.53 36.82
C PRO A 102 3.24 -0.76 38.30
N VAL A 103 2.14 -1.45 38.59
CA VAL A 103 1.69 -1.80 39.96
C VAL A 103 1.39 -3.30 40.08
N PRO A 104 1.48 -3.89 41.30
CA PRO A 104 0.97 -5.24 41.54
C PRO A 104 -0.58 -5.28 41.47
N PRO A 105 -1.20 -6.45 41.19
CA PRO A 105 -2.66 -6.58 41.09
C PRO A 105 -3.43 -6.05 42.31
N SER A 106 -2.87 -6.18 43.51
CA SER A 106 -3.47 -5.72 44.77
C SER A 106 -3.55 -4.19 44.92
N GLN A 107 -2.94 -3.43 44.01
CA GLN A 107 -2.94 -1.96 44.01
C GLN A 107 -3.74 -1.38 42.84
N VAL A 108 -4.28 -2.21 41.96
CA VAL A 108 -5.19 -1.80 40.90
C VAL A 108 -6.46 -1.22 41.53
N ARG A 109 -6.97 -0.14 40.97
CA ARG A 109 -8.20 0.53 41.43
C ARG A 109 -9.20 0.62 40.29
N PRO A 110 -10.51 0.64 40.60
CA PRO A 110 -11.51 0.90 39.58
C PRO A 110 -11.29 2.29 38.97
N VAL A 111 -11.51 2.38 37.66
CA VAL A 111 -11.53 3.62 36.87
C VAL A 111 -12.58 4.57 37.43
N LEU A 112 -13.74 4.01 37.78
CA LEU A 112 -14.92 4.68 38.26
C LEU A 112 -15.79 3.67 39.03
N GLN A 113 -16.43 4.11 40.11
CA GLN A 113 -17.49 3.36 40.80
C GLN A 113 -18.81 4.12 40.59
N SER A 114 -19.71 3.58 39.76
CA SER A 114 -20.96 4.26 39.42
C SER A 114 -22.01 3.30 38.87
N GLY A 115 -23.23 3.79 38.67
CA GLY A 115 -24.20 3.09 37.82
C GLY A 115 -23.66 2.87 36.40
N LEU A 116 -24.05 1.77 35.73
CA LEU A 116 -23.68 1.48 34.35
C LEU A 116 -24.32 2.49 33.36
N PHE A 117 -23.58 2.96 32.35
CA PHE A 117 -24.09 3.89 31.32
C PHE A 117 -23.42 3.64 29.96
N PRO A 118 -24.02 4.04 28.82
CA PRO A 118 -23.41 3.79 27.51
C PRO A 118 -22.13 4.63 27.29
N LEU A 119 -21.12 4.02 26.67
CA LEU A 119 -19.89 4.66 26.19
C LEU A 119 -19.79 4.53 24.66
N THR A 120 -19.44 5.60 23.98
CA THR A 120 -19.22 5.62 22.52
C THR A 120 -17.90 6.30 22.20
N GLY A 121 -16.91 5.52 21.79
CA GLY A 121 -15.59 5.99 21.36
C GLY A 121 -14.80 6.72 22.45
N GLN A 122 -14.99 6.37 23.73
CA GLN A 122 -14.32 7.07 24.82
C GLN A 122 -12.82 6.78 24.77
N SER A 123 -12.02 7.78 24.40
CA SER A 123 -10.56 7.66 24.35
C SER A 123 -9.99 7.54 25.78
N VAL A 124 -9.18 6.51 25.98
CA VAL A 124 -8.49 6.22 27.25
C VAL A 124 -6.97 6.29 27.10
N LEU A 125 -6.44 6.26 25.88
CA LEU A 125 -5.03 6.51 25.59
C LEU A 125 -4.92 7.29 24.29
N LYS A 126 -4.09 8.32 24.26
CA LYS A 126 -3.68 9.02 23.04
C LYS A 126 -2.24 9.47 23.18
N VAL A 127 -1.34 8.75 22.52
CA VAL A 127 0.12 8.99 22.61
C VAL A 127 0.73 9.01 21.21
N PRO A 128 1.82 9.76 20.97
CA PRO A 128 2.48 9.82 19.67
C PRO A 128 3.27 8.54 19.33
N GLY A 129 3.37 7.61 20.27
CA GLY A 129 4.10 6.34 20.15
C GLY A 129 4.14 5.60 21.47
N LEU A 130 4.47 4.32 21.44
CA LEU A 130 4.68 3.48 22.61
C LEU A 130 6.04 2.77 22.50
N PRO A 131 6.70 2.43 23.62
CA PRO A 131 7.89 1.59 23.57
C PRO A 131 7.61 0.23 22.90
N PRO A 132 8.62 -0.39 22.26
CA PRO A 132 8.51 -1.74 21.72
C PRO A 132 8.11 -2.72 22.81
N GLY A 133 7.13 -3.57 22.53
CA GLY A 133 6.58 -4.51 23.48
C GLY A 133 5.20 -4.98 23.10
N ILE A 134 4.71 -5.98 23.83
CA ILE A 134 3.33 -6.46 23.71
C ILE A 134 2.53 -5.83 24.85
N TYR A 135 1.39 -5.28 24.46
CA TYR A 135 0.41 -4.65 25.33
C TYR A 135 -0.89 -5.43 25.20
N GLN A 136 -1.54 -5.72 26.31
CA GLN A 136 -2.87 -6.33 26.32
C GLN A 136 -3.80 -5.39 27.06
N PHE A 137 -4.77 -4.79 26.37
CA PHE A 137 -5.76 -3.92 27.00
C PHE A 137 -6.94 -4.75 27.47
N TYR A 138 -7.47 -4.41 28.64
CA TYR A 138 -8.65 -5.02 29.23
C TYR A 138 -9.62 -3.91 29.61
N PHE A 139 -10.90 -4.14 29.34
CA PHE A 139 -11.97 -3.28 29.79
C PHE A 139 -13.06 -4.17 30.35
N GLY A 140 -13.56 -3.88 31.55
CA GLY A 140 -14.52 -4.75 32.23
C GLY A 140 -15.30 -4.06 33.33
N VAL A 141 -16.33 -4.76 33.82
CA VAL A 141 -17.19 -4.32 34.93
C VAL A 141 -17.53 -5.49 35.86
N ASP A 142 -17.70 -5.21 37.16
CA ASP A 142 -18.13 -6.16 38.20
C ASP A 142 -18.89 -5.46 39.35
N GLU A 143 -19.10 -6.16 40.48
CA GLU A 143 -19.79 -5.62 41.65
C GLU A 143 -19.06 -4.42 42.24
N MET A 144 -19.82 -3.40 42.67
CA MET A 144 -19.26 -2.14 43.17
C MET A 144 -18.73 -2.26 44.60
N ASP A 145 -17.55 -2.85 44.78
CA ASP A 145 -16.94 -3.12 46.09
C ASP A 145 -15.48 -2.59 46.24
N GLY A 146 -14.91 -2.06 45.17
CA GLY A 146 -13.55 -1.54 45.08
C GLY A 146 -12.49 -2.59 44.74
N VAL A 147 -12.87 -3.82 44.45
CA VAL A 147 -11.97 -4.98 44.29
C VAL A 147 -12.33 -5.75 43.03
N ILE A 148 -11.32 -6.10 42.22
CA ILE A 148 -11.57 -6.88 41.00
C ILE A 148 -11.99 -8.31 41.36
N ASN A 149 -13.21 -8.66 40.98
CA ASN A 149 -13.82 -9.93 41.32
C ASN A 149 -13.55 -11.02 40.26
N PRO A 150 -13.53 -12.31 40.66
CA PRO A 150 -13.27 -13.42 39.72
C PRO A 150 -14.31 -13.55 38.59
N ASP A 151 -15.52 -13.03 38.78
CA ASP A 151 -16.65 -13.04 37.85
C ASP A 151 -16.77 -11.73 37.03
N VAL A 152 -15.71 -10.93 36.99
CA VAL A 152 -15.63 -9.72 36.15
C VAL A 152 -15.99 -10.03 34.70
N VAL A 153 -16.90 -9.23 34.13
CA VAL A 153 -17.25 -9.31 32.72
C VAL A 153 -16.37 -8.34 31.94
N TYR A 154 -15.55 -8.86 31.03
CA TYR A 154 -14.55 -8.05 30.33
C TYR A 154 -14.36 -8.41 28.86
N THR A 155 -13.82 -7.45 28.11
CA THR A 155 -13.27 -7.64 26.77
C THR A 155 -11.78 -7.32 26.77
N THR A 156 -11.06 -7.80 25.74
CA THR A 156 -9.62 -7.58 25.63
C THR A 156 -9.15 -7.50 24.19
N THR A 157 -8.15 -6.64 23.94
CA THR A 157 -7.54 -6.47 22.61
C THR A 157 -6.02 -6.39 22.75
N PRO A 158 -5.25 -7.22 22.01
CA PRO A 158 -3.79 -7.15 22.00
C PRO A 158 -3.28 -6.04 21.07
N LEU A 159 -2.17 -5.43 21.47
CA LEU A 159 -1.39 -4.44 20.73
C LEU A 159 0.08 -4.85 20.76
N THR A 160 0.69 -5.02 19.60
CA THR A 160 2.14 -5.25 19.49
C THR A 160 2.82 -3.98 18.95
N ILE A 161 3.80 -3.48 19.69
CA ILE A 161 4.67 -2.40 19.24
C ILE A 161 6.04 -2.98 18.92
N VAL A 162 6.49 -2.78 17.69
CA VAL A 162 7.79 -3.25 17.24
C VAL A 162 8.80 -2.09 17.25
N ALA A 163 10.03 -2.40 17.68
CA ALA A 163 11.16 -1.52 17.41
C ALA A 163 11.40 -1.62 15.91
N THR A 164 11.00 -0.61 15.14
CA THR A 164 11.36 -0.58 13.72
C THR A 164 12.78 -0.05 13.64
N PRO A 165 13.77 -0.87 13.25
CA PRO A 165 15.08 -0.34 12.95
C PRO A 165 14.92 0.46 11.66
N ASN A 166 15.16 1.76 11.69
CA ASN A 166 15.07 2.61 10.50
C ASN A 166 16.19 2.34 9.49
N SER A 167 17.12 1.44 9.81
CA SER A 167 18.25 1.07 8.96
C SER A 167 18.66 -0.39 9.16
N PHE A 168 19.09 -1.03 8.08
CA PHE A 168 19.70 -2.36 8.07
C PHE A 168 20.99 -2.34 7.25
N VAL A 169 22.04 -2.97 7.75
CA VAL A 169 23.36 -2.97 7.11
C VAL A 169 23.70 -4.38 6.65
N THR A 170 24.01 -4.53 5.36
CA THR A 170 24.66 -5.71 4.77
C THR A 170 26.15 -5.43 4.58
N ASP A 171 26.95 -6.44 4.27
CA ASP A 171 28.40 -6.28 4.02
C ASP A 171 28.70 -5.35 2.82
N THR A 172 27.69 -5.04 2.00
CA THR A 172 27.76 -4.31 0.73
C THR A 172 26.97 -2.99 0.72
N GLY A 173 26.14 -2.72 1.74
CA GLY A 173 25.23 -1.57 1.72
C GLY A 173 24.46 -1.32 3.01
N THR A 174 23.81 -0.15 3.08
CA THR A 174 22.91 0.21 4.19
C THR A 174 21.57 0.61 3.62
N GLY A 175 20.56 -0.22 3.87
CA GLY A 175 19.17 0.08 3.56
C GLY A 175 18.54 0.89 4.69
N THR A 176 17.60 1.77 4.37
CA THR A 176 16.86 2.58 5.34
C THR A 176 15.38 2.63 5.03
N ILE A 177 14.54 2.75 6.05
CA ILE A 177 13.12 3.05 5.92
C ILE A 177 12.77 4.25 6.81
N ARG A 178 11.97 5.16 6.29
CA ARG A 178 11.42 6.28 7.05
C ARG A 178 9.98 6.55 6.64
N LYS A 179 9.26 7.30 7.47
CA LYS A 179 7.88 7.71 7.20
C LYS A 179 7.83 9.23 7.08
N GLU A 180 7.22 9.73 6.01
CA GLU A 180 6.92 11.14 5.80
C GLU A 180 5.42 11.29 5.59
N GLY A 181 4.73 11.92 6.55
CA GLY A 181 3.27 11.88 6.59
C GLY A 181 2.75 10.44 6.68
N ALA A 182 1.91 10.04 5.73
CA ALA A 182 1.42 8.66 5.61
C ALA A 182 2.24 7.79 4.64
N LEU A 183 3.28 8.33 4.00
CA LEU A 183 4.08 7.63 3.00
C LEU A 183 5.34 7.02 3.61
N TRP A 184 5.59 5.74 3.35
CA TRP A 184 6.86 5.11 3.64
C TRP A 184 7.87 5.37 2.52
N ILE A 185 9.12 5.68 2.87
CA ILE A 185 10.20 5.88 1.92
C ILE A 185 11.31 4.90 2.28
N MET A 186 11.50 3.90 1.41
CA MET A 186 12.49 2.85 1.58
C MET A 186 13.61 3.06 0.57
N ASN A 187 14.85 3.14 1.06
CA ASN A 187 16.03 3.30 0.23
C ASN A 187 16.92 2.06 0.41
N LEU A 188 17.12 1.30 -0.65
CA LEU A 188 17.83 0.03 -0.67
C LEU A 188 19.11 0.19 -1.50
N LYS A 189 20.20 -0.45 -1.08
CA LYS A 189 21.50 -0.30 -1.75
C LYS A 189 22.30 -1.60 -1.77
N GLY A 190 22.96 -1.87 -2.90
CA GLY A 190 23.85 -3.02 -3.08
C GLY A 190 23.39 -3.89 -4.25
N ASN A 191 23.85 -5.13 -4.32
CA ASN A 191 23.30 -6.09 -5.29
C ASN A 191 21.84 -6.44 -4.94
N TYR A 192 21.13 -7.08 -5.87
CA TYR A 192 19.71 -7.43 -5.69
C TYR A 192 19.45 -8.33 -4.48
N TYR A 193 20.36 -9.24 -4.16
CA TYR A 193 20.26 -10.10 -2.98
C TYR A 193 20.32 -9.30 -1.67
N ASP A 194 21.25 -8.37 -1.56
CA ASP A 194 21.45 -7.53 -0.37
C ASP A 194 20.33 -6.50 -0.20
N MET A 195 19.89 -5.88 -1.29
CA MET A 195 18.68 -5.06 -1.29
C MET A 195 17.46 -5.87 -0.86
N GLY A 196 17.38 -7.15 -1.27
CA GLY A 196 16.33 -8.06 -0.84
C GLY A 196 16.35 -8.30 0.66
N ARG A 197 17.52 -8.57 1.25
CA ARG A 197 17.66 -8.73 2.71
C ARG A 197 17.27 -7.46 3.46
N GLN A 198 17.73 -6.30 2.98
CA GLN A 198 17.35 -5.00 3.53
C GLN A 198 15.83 -4.80 3.53
N TYR A 199 15.17 -5.06 2.39
CA TYR A 199 13.72 -4.97 2.28
C TYR A 199 13.03 -5.93 3.28
N GLY A 200 13.42 -7.21 3.26
CA GLY A 200 12.82 -8.25 4.11
C GLY A 200 12.92 -7.92 5.60
N TYR A 201 14.03 -7.32 6.02
CA TYR A 201 14.24 -6.88 7.40
C TYR A 201 13.41 -5.62 7.73
N LEU A 202 13.53 -4.57 6.91
CA LEU A 202 12.94 -3.24 7.18
C LEU A 202 11.41 -3.25 7.11
N ALA A 203 10.82 -4.10 6.26
CA ALA A 203 9.37 -4.20 6.07
C ALA A 203 8.77 -5.49 6.63
N LYS A 204 9.49 -6.23 7.47
CA LYS A 204 9.09 -7.55 7.97
C LYS A 204 7.62 -7.63 8.41
N ASP A 205 7.19 -6.75 9.31
CA ASP A 205 5.83 -6.80 9.85
C ASP A 205 4.78 -6.41 8.81
N HIS A 206 5.10 -5.45 7.93
CA HIS A 206 4.24 -5.10 6.80
C HIS A 206 4.08 -6.26 5.82
N LEU A 207 5.15 -7.01 5.55
CA LEU A 207 5.13 -8.18 4.68
C LEU A 207 4.23 -9.30 5.24
N HIS A 208 4.37 -9.65 6.52
CA HIS A 208 3.51 -10.66 7.15
C HIS A 208 2.04 -10.24 7.18
N ALA A 209 1.78 -8.96 7.49
CA ALA A 209 0.43 -8.44 7.49
C ALA A 209 -0.20 -8.47 6.08
N MET A 210 0.56 -8.06 5.05
CA MET A 210 0.10 -8.10 3.67
C MET A 210 -0.13 -9.54 3.18
N PHE A 211 0.78 -10.47 3.49
CA PHE A 211 0.59 -11.88 3.18
C PHE A 211 -0.73 -12.42 3.76
N LYS A 212 -0.98 -12.16 5.05
CA LYS A 212 -2.22 -12.60 5.72
C LYS A 212 -3.48 -12.03 5.07
N ILE A 213 -3.46 -10.74 4.70
CA ILE A 213 -4.59 -10.10 4.01
C ILE A 213 -4.86 -10.77 2.66
N LEU A 214 -3.82 -10.95 1.84
CA LEU A 214 -3.96 -11.54 0.51
C LEU A 214 -4.32 -13.03 0.56
N ASP A 215 -3.79 -13.78 1.53
CA ASP A 215 -4.08 -15.20 1.71
C ASP A 215 -5.54 -15.44 2.11
N ASN A 216 -6.13 -14.52 2.89
CA ASN A 216 -7.55 -14.58 3.22
C ASN A 216 -8.46 -14.34 2.00
N ASP A 217 -7.99 -13.60 0.99
CA ASP A 217 -8.77 -13.25 -0.21
C ASP A 217 -8.61 -14.30 -1.33
N ILE A 218 -7.37 -14.68 -1.66
CA ILE A 218 -7.06 -15.50 -2.84
C ILE A 218 -6.64 -16.95 -2.49
N ASP A 219 -6.32 -17.25 -1.22
CA ASP A 219 -5.81 -18.54 -0.73
C ASP A 219 -4.56 -19.02 -1.48
N PHE A 220 -3.40 -18.85 -0.85
CA PHE A 220 -2.09 -19.19 -1.36
C PHE A 220 -2.00 -20.62 -1.90
N ASN A 221 -2.69 -21.58 -1.27
CA ASN A 221 -2.61 -22.98 -1.66
C ASN A 221 -3.30 -23.24 -3.02
N LYS A 222 -4.29 -22.42 -3.39
CA LYS A 222 -5.04 -22.59 -4.64
C LYS A 222 -4.30 -22.05 -5.87
N VAL A 223 -3.32 -21.17 -5.67
CA VAL A 223 -2.60 -20.50 -6.77
C VAL A 223 -1.20 -21.06 -7.03
N GLN A 224 -0.80 -22.13 -6.35
CA GLN A 224 0.51 -22.77 -6.55
C GLN A 224 0.77 -23.18 -8.00
N GLY A 225 -0.26 -23.68 -8.71
CA GLY A 225 -0.13 -24.03 -10.12
C GLY A 225 0.15 -22.82 -11.03
N ILE A 226 -0.42 -21.66 -10.70
CA ILE A 226 -0.20 -20.41 -11.43
C ILE A 226 1.21 -19.88 -11.16
N LEU A 227 1.65 -19.92 -9.90
CA LEU A 227 3.02 -19.54 -9.52
C LEU A 227 4.05 -20.40 -10.28
N ALA A 228 3.83 -21.71 -10.37
CA ALA A 228 4.72 -22.60 -11.11
C ALA A 228 4.77 -22.27 -12.62
N GLN A 229 3.62 -21.91 -13.23
CA GLN A 229 3.56 -21.52 -14.65
C GLN A 229 4.28 -20.20 -14.93
N ASN A 230 4.18 -19.23 -14.00
CA ASN A 230 4.76 -17.91 -14.16
C ASN A 230 6.27 -17.86 -13.80
N GLU A 231 6.78 -18.82 -13.02
CA GLU A 231 8.17 -18.86 -12.53
C GLU A 231 9.26 -18.72 -13.61
N PRO A 232 9.13 -19.36 -14.79
CA PRO A 232 10.12 -19.21 -15.86
C PRO A 232 10.23 -17.78 -16.41
N THR A 233 9.22 -16.94 -16.19
CA THR A 233 9.15 -15.58 -16.76
C THR A 233 9.82 -14.51 -15.89
N MET A 234 10.16 -14.85 -14.64
CA MET A 234 10.77 -13.88 -13.72
C MET A 234 12.17 -13.46 -14.21
N ASP A 235 12.55 -12.23 -13.87
CA ASP A 235 13.92 -11.74 -14.04
C ASP A 235 14.80 -12.28 -12.91
N ASP A 236 16.07 -12.60 -13.19
CA ASP A 236 16.99 -13.12 -12.17
C ASP A 236 17.21 -12.13 -11.03
N ARG A 237 17.14 -10.82 -11.32
CA ARG A 237 17.23 -9.75 -10.32
C ARG A 237 16.06 -9.80 -9.35
N GLU A 238 14.85 -10.07 -9.86
CA GLU A 238 13.66 -10.31 -9.02
C GLU A 238 13.84 -11.52 -8.12
N ARG A 239 14.34 -12.64 -8.68
CA ARG A 239 14.58 -13.87 -7.92
C ARG A 239 15.54 -13.62 -6.77
N LEU A 240 16.64 -12.90 -7.02
CA LEU A 240 17.63 -12.54 -5.99
C LEU A 240 17.02 -11.63 -4.92
N LEU A 241 16.24 -10.62 -5.33
CA LEU A 241 15.55 -9.71 -4.42
C LEU A 241 14.58 -10.46 -3.50
N LEU A 242 13.68 -11.26 -4.05
CA LEU A 242 12.71 -12.05 -3.28
C LEU A 242 13.40 -13.12 -2.42
N TYR A 243 14.48 -13.72 -2.91
CA TYR A 243 15.27 -14.66 -2.12
C TYR A 243 15.90 -13.96 -0.91
N GLY A 244 16.54 -12.81 -1.10
CA GLY A 244 17.07 -11.99 0.00
C GLY A 244 15.98 -11.60 1.02
N MET A 245 14.82 -11.17 0.53
CA MET A 245 13.66 -10.84 1.38
C MET A 245 13.22 -12.03 2.23
N SER A 246 13.24 -13.25 1.68
CA SER A 246 12.81 -14.45 2.40
C SER A 246 13.69 -14.78 3.61
N LEU A 247 14.99 -14.43 3.56
CA LEU A 247 15.93 -14.71 4.64
C LEU A 247 15.69 -13.87 5.89
N GLU A 248 15.21 -12.64 5.73
CA GLU A 248 15.05 -11.69 6.84
C GLU A 248 13.59 -11.49 7.26
N SER A 249 12.65 -11.58 6.32
CA SER A 249 11.22 -11.41 6.62
C SER A 249 10.66 -12.60 7.41
N GLY A 250 11.19 -13.80 7.21
CA GLY A 250 10.60 -15.04 7.73
C GLY A 250 9.40 -15.55 6.91
N LEU A 251 9.10 -14.92 5.77
CA LEU A 251 8.23 -15.48 4.73
C LEU A 251 9.06 -16.32 3.75
N THR A 252 8.45 -17.34 3.17
CA THR A 252 9.11 -18.13 2.11
C THR A 252 9.14 -17.38 0.79
N PHE A 253 10.08 -17.74 -0.08
CA PHE A 253 10.16 -17.21 -1.45
C PHE A 253 8.82 -17.32 -2.21
N GLN A 254 8.12 -18.45 -2.08
CA GLN A 254 6.83 -18.63 -2.77
C GLN A 254 5.72 -17.76 -2.18
N GLN A 255 5.71 -17.50 -0.87
CA GLN A 255 4.76 -16.55 -0.26
C GLN A 255 4.98 -15.12 -0.75
N LEU A 256 6.25 -14.71 -0.90
CA LEU A 256 6.59 -13.38 -1.44
C LEU A 256 6.20 -13.25 -2.92
N ARG A 257 6.41 -14.30 -3.73
CA ARG A 257 5.92 -14.35 -5.12
C ARG A 257 4.40 -14.28 -5.20
N PHE A 258 3.72 -15.04 -4.34
CA PHE A 258 2.27 -14.97 -4.21
C PHE A 258 1.80 -13.56 -3.96
N MET A 259 2.44 -12.82 -3.06
CA MET A 259 2.06 -11.44 -2.78
C MET A 259 2.11 -10.55 -4.04
N GLY A 260 3.16 -10.68 -4.85
CA GLY A 260 3.27 -9.95 -6.12
C GLY A 260 2.17 -10.29 -7.12
N LEU A 261 1.88 -11.58 -7.28
CA LEU A 261 0.89 -12.09 -8.24
C LEU A 261 -0.57 -11.89 -7.76
N ALA A 262 -0.82 -12.08 -6.47
CA ALA A 262 -2.12 -11.86 -5.84
C ALA A 262 -2.55 -10.41 -6.01
N LEU A 263 -1.63 -9.46 -5.79
CA LEU A 263 -1.90 -8.06 -6.08
C LEU A 263 -2.26 -7.84 -7.54
N LEU A 264 -1.50 -8.37 -8.51
CA LEU A 264 -1.84 -8.28 -9.93
C LEU A 264 -3.30 -8.75 -10.21
N PHE A 265 -3.73 -9.86 -9.60
CA PHE A 265 -5.10 -10.38 -9.73
C PHE A 265 -6.15 -9.55 -8.99
N SER A 266 -5.86 -9.07 -7.78
CA SER A 266 -6.72 -8.12 -7.06
C SER A 266 -6.88 -6.80 -7.84
N TYR A 267 -5.91 -6.46 -8.70
CA TYR A 267 -5.94 -5.33 -9.64
C TYR A 267 -6.40 -5.74 -11.05
N SER A 268 -6.98 -6.91 -11.29
CA SER A 268 -7.44 -7.35 -12.63
C SER A 268 -8.72 -8.22 -12.66
N PRO A 269 -9.75 -8.06 -11.79
CA PRO A 269 -11.00 -8.78 -12.02
C PRO A 269 -11.65 -8.36 -13.36
N PRO A 270 -11.99 -9.30 -14.27
CA PRO A 270 -12.59 -8.99 -15.58
C PRO A 270 -13.90 -8.20 -15.51
N SER A 271 -14.56 -8.18 -14.36
CA SER A 271 -15.88 -7.59 -14.14
C SER A 271 -15.88 -6.24 -13.39
N GLN A 272 -14.75 -5.80 -12.83
CA GLN A 272 -14.67 -4.57 -12.04
C GLN A 272 -13.51 -3.72 -12.57
N GLY A 273 -13.85 -2.77 -13.44
CA GLY A 273 -12.89 -1.93 -14.15
C GLY A 273 -11.92 -1.23 -13.21
N ILE A 274 -10.66 -1.65 -13.24
CA ILE A 274 -9.58 -0.89 -12.61
C ILE A 274 -9.41 0.39 -13.39
N GLY A 275 -9.50 1.50 -12.67
CA GLY A 275 -9.22 2.81 -13.21
C GLY A 275 -7.77 3.17 -13.00
N CYS A 276 -7.07 3.55 -14.06
CA CYS A 276 -5.91 4.44 -13.93
C CYS A 276 -6.14 5.62 -14.85
N SER A 277 -5.68 6.80 -14.47
CA SER A 277 -5.68 7.96 -15.36
C SER A 277 -4.30 8.57 -15.35
N VAL A 278 -3.77 8.90 -16.52
CA VAL A 278 -2.47 9.55 -16.66
C VAL A 278 -2.63 10.76 -17.56
N PHE A 279 -2.02 11.88 -17.16
CA PHE A 279 -1.91 13.09 -17.94
C PHE A 279 -0.45 13.55 -17.97
N GLY A 280 0.17 13.43 -19.14
CA GLY A 280 1.46 14.05 -19.44
C GLY A 280 1.31 15.34 -20.25
N ALA A 281 2.10 16.35 -19.92
CA ALA A 281 2.30 17.55 -20.74
C ALA A 281 3.79 17.88 -20.85
N THR A 282 4.22 18.33 -22.02
CA THR A 282 5.63 18.69 -22.25
C THR A 282 5.79 19.98 -23.06
N ARG A 283 7.06 20.41 -23.23
CA ARG A 283 7.48 21.52 -24.07
C ARG A 283 6.67 22.79 -23.82
N THR A 284 5.96 23.27 -24.84
CA THR A 284 5.22 24.55 -24.82
C THR A 284 3.99 24.52 -23.92
N GLN A 285 3.58 23.34 -23.45
CA GLN A 285 2.41 23.19 -22.60
C GLN A 285 2.68 23.44 -21.13
N THR A 286 3.95 23.38 -20.68
CA THR A 286 4.29 23.49 -19.27
C THR A 286 4.91 24.83 -18.91
N THR A 287 4.56 25.32 -17.72
CA THR A 287 5.04 26.61 -17.16
C THR A 287 6.53 26.60 -16.84
N THR A 288 7.11 25.42 -16.62
CA THR A 288 8.53 25.23 -16.26
C THR A 288 9.39 24.83 -17.45
N GLY A 289 8.78 24.52 -18.61
CA GLY A 289 9.46 23.87 -19.73
C GLY A 289 9.98 22.47 -19.43
N SER A 290 9.55 21.87 -18.32
CA SER A 290 9.80 20.46 -17.97
C SER A 290 8.66 19.58 -18.50
N THR A 291 8.93 18.31 -18.79
CA THR A 291 7.85 17.31 -18.89
C THR A 291 7.24 17.06 -17.51
N LEU A 292 5.93 17.25 -17.40
CA LEU A 292 5.17 17.03 -16.18
C LEU A 292 4.16 15.90 -16.40
N ILE A 293 4.17 14.90 -15.51
CA ILE A 293 3.27 13.75 -15.57
C ILE A 293 2.43 13.73 -14.29
N GLY A 294 1.12 13.59 -14.42
CA GLY A 294 0.19 13.33 -13.32
C GLY A 294 -0.49 11.99 -13.49
N ARG A 295 -0.67 11.25 -12.39
CA ARG A 295 -1.33 9.95 -12.40
C ARG A 295 -2.28 9.78 -11.22
N ASP A 296 -3.41 9.15 -11.50
CA ASP A 296 -4.31 8.51 -10.55
C ASP A 296 -4.22 7.00 -10.69
N PHE A 297 -3.99 6.32 -9.57
CA PHE A 297 -4.07 4.87 -9.47
C PHE A 297 -5.32 4.47 -8.70
N ASP A 298 -6.33 3.94 -9.38
CA ASP A 298 -7.59 3.52 -8.77
C ASP A 298 -7.63 2.00 -8.62
N ASN A 299 -8.23 1.50 -7.54
CA ASN A 299 -8.56 0.09 -7.37
C ASN A 299 -9.97 -0.06 -6.78
N PRO A 300 -10.85 -0.89 -7.39
CA PRO A 300 -12.17 -1.23 -6.85
C PRO A 300 -12.19 -2.20 -5.65
N SER A 301 -11.05 -2.77 -5.26
CA SER A 301 -11.01 -3.86 -4.29
C SER A 301 -11.03 -3.40 -2.82
N LEU A 302 -11.97 -3.95 -2.04
CA LEU A 302 -12.02 -3.84 -0.57
C LEU A 302 -10.73 -4.33 0.10
N THR A 303 -9.97 -5.22 -0.56
CA THR A 303 -8.68 -5.68 -0.08
C THR A 303 -7.68 -4.52 0.02
N MET A 304 -7.82 -3.44 -0.77
CA MET A 304 -6.93 -2.28 -0.70
C MET A 304 -7.15 -1.40 0.53
N ASP A 305 -8.39 -1.30 1.01
CA ASP A 305 -8.66 -0.62 2.28
C ASP A 305 -7.90 -1.29 3.43
N GLN A 306 -7.82 -2.63 3.41
CA GLN A 306 -7.06 -3.39 4.40
C GLN A 306 -5.54 -3.19 4.25
N LEU A 307 -5.06 -2.80 3.08
CA LEU A 307 -3.67 -2.46 2.82
C LEU A 307 -3.29 -1.02 3.21
N SER A 308 -4.25 -0.18 3.60
CA SER A 308 -3.98 1.16 4.16
C SER A 308 -2.91 1.10 5.27
N GLY A 309 -2.08 2.13 5.36
CA GLY A 309 -0.90 2.22 6.21
C GLY A 309 0.39 1.71 5.57
N ARG A 310 0.37 1.36 4.27
CA ARG A 310 1.50 0.72 3.56
C ARG A 310 1.90 1.41 2.26
N SER A 311 1.26 2.51 1.88
CA SER A 311 1.69 3.33 0.74
C SER A 311 3.17 3.69 0.85
N ALA A 312 3.92 3.49 -0.23
CA ALA A 312 5.37 3.58 -0.21
C ALA A 312 6.00 4.10 -1.51
N VAL A 313 7.17 4.71 -1.37
CA VAL A 313 8.15 4.87 -2.45
C VAL A 313 9.36 4.01 -2.11
N ILE A 314 9.71 3.11 -3.02
CA ILE A 314 10.85 2.20 -2.88
C ILE A 314 11.91 2.61 -3.87
N VAL A 315 13.10 2.92 -3.37
CA VAL A 315 14.25 3.38 -4.14
C VAL A 315 15.31 2.29 -4.14
N TYR A 316 15.54 1.70 -5.30
CA TYR A 316 16.56 0.70 -5.56
C TYR A 316 17.82 1.39 -6.07
N ASN A 317 18.92 1.27 -5.33
CA ASN A 317 20.24 1.76 -5.71
C ASN A 317 21.20 0.56 -5.95
N PRO A 318 21.10 -0.12 -7.11
CA PRO A 318 22.06 -1.15 -7.46
C PRO A 318 23.49 -0.56 -7.51
N VAL A 319 24.47 -1.33 -7.04
CA VAL A 319 25.89 -0.92 -7.00
C VAL A 319 26.70 -1.90 -7.81
N ASP A 320 27.38 -1.41 -8.85
CA ASP A 320 28.25 -2.20 -9.73
C ASP A 320 27.57 -3.44 -10.36
N GLU A 321 26.23 -3.45 -10.42
CA GLU A 321 25.47 -4.50 -11.08
C GLU A 321 25.50 -4.27 -12.58
N VAL A 322 26.18 -5.19 -13.27
CA VAL A 322 26.37 -5.16 -14.71
C VAL A 322 25.51 -6.23 -15.37
N HIS A 323 24.60 -5.81 -16.25
CA HIS A 323 23.72 -6.71 -16.99
C HIS A 323 23.82 -6.48 -18.51
N GLY A 324 23.50 -7.53 -19.27
CA GLY A 324 23.51 -7.49 -20.74
C GLY A 324 24.85 -7.04 -21.33
N ASN A 325 24.81 -6.01 -22.19
CA ASN A 325 25.96 -5.51 -22.96
C ASN A 325 26.91 -4.61 -22.12
N ASN A 326 27.28 -5.07 -20.91
CA ASN A 326 28.03 -4.28 -19.93
C ASN A 326 27.30 -3.00 -19.46
N HIS A 327 25.97 -3.01 -19.47
CA HIS A 327 25.17 -1.90 -18.96
C HIS A 327 25.18 -1.94 -17.43
N VAL A 328 25.36 -0.78 -16.80
CA VAL A 328 25.24 -0.64 -15.34
C VAL A 328 23.80 -0.25 -15.04
N ASP A 329 23.14 -1.04 -14.21
CA ASP A 329 21.73 -0.82 -13.89
C ASP A 329 21.50 0.58 -13.31
N ASN A 330 20.43 1.21 -13.77
CA ASN A 330 20.02 2.51 -13.28
C ASN A 330 19.47 2.42 -11.85
N GLN A 331 19.49 3.53 -11.13
CA GLN A 331 18.77 3.63 -9.86
C GLN A 331 17.32 3.92 -10.16
N VAL A 332 16.41 3.28 -9.41
CA VAL A 332 14.99 3.27 -9.76
C VAL A 332 14.15 3.54 -8.51
N SER A 333 13.25 4.51 -8.60
CA SER A 333 12.20 4.73 -7.61
C SER A 333 10.86 4.21 -8.13
N VAL A 334 10.10 3.56 -7.25
CA VAL A 334 8.80 2.96 -7.56
C VAL A 334 7.76 3.43 -6.54
N VAL A 335 6.63 3.97 -7.01
CA VAL A 335 5.47 4.28 -6.15
C VAL A 335 4.57 3.05 -6.06
N THR A 336 4.40 2.53 -4.85
CA THR A 336 3.80 1.22 -4.62
C THR A 336 3.30 1.06 -3.18
N THR A 337 3.05 -0.17 -2.74
CA THR A 337 2.75 -0.53 -1.35
C THR A 337 3.84 -1.45 -0.79
N LEU A 338 4.15 -1.35 0.50
CA LEU A 338 5.14 -2.22 1.14
C LEU A 338 4.75 -3.70 0.98
N GLY A 339 5.66 -4.46 0.38
CA GLY A 339 5.52 -5.86 -0.01
C GLY A 339 5.28 -6.08 -1.49
N TRP A 340 5.00 -5.02 -2.26
CA TRP A 340 4.93 -5.08 -3.70
C TRP A 340 6.23 -4.50 -4.29
N VAL A 341 7.08 -5.37 -4.85
CA VAL A 341 8.44 -4.98 -5.26
C VAL A 341 8.46 -4.20 -6.58
N PHE A 342 7.42 -4.35 -7.39
CA PHE A 342 7.11 -3.51 -8.53
C PHE A 342 6.01 -2.50 -8.19
N GLY A 343 5.68 -1.65 -9.14
CA GLY A 343 4.65 -0.64 -8.99
C GLY A 343 4.29 -0.07 -10.33
N ALA A 344 3.27 0.77 -10.33
CA ALA A 344 2.68 1.26 -11.56
C ALA A 344 3.17 2.66 -11.95
N SER A 345 3.94 3.34 -11.08
CA SER A 345 4.71 4.54 -11.40
C SER A 345 6.17 4.30 -11.06
N THR A 346 7.04 4.47 -12.06
CA THR A 346 8.46 4.18 -11.92
C THR A 346 9.29 5.30 -12.54
N PHE A 347 10.37 5.70 -11.89
CA PHE A 347 11.29 6.73 -12.36
C PHE A 347 12.75 6.27 -12.20
N ASN A 348 13.61 6.52 -13.18
CA ASN A 348 15.02 6.11 -13.10
C ASN A 348 16.02 7.27 -13.05
N SER A 349 17.26 6.96 -12.68
CA SER A 349 18.36 7.94 -12.56
C SER A 349 18.73 8.64 -13.87
N ARG A 350 18.30 8.10 -15.02
CA ARG A 350 18.52 8.70 -16.35
C ARG A 350 17.43 9.67 -16.76
N GLY A 351 16.38 9.80 -15.95
CA GLY A 351 15.28 10.72 -16.20
C GLY A 351 14.20 10.13 -17.11
N LEU A 352 14.05 8.81 -17.13
CA LEU A 352 12.89 8.15 -17.72
C LEU A 352 11.82 7.92 -16.64
N ASN A 353 10.58 8.32 -16.94
CA ASN A 353 9.39 8.03 -16.14
C ASN A 353 8.49 7.04 -16.88
N PHE A 354 7.92 6.06 -16.18
CA PHE A 354 7.06 5.01 -16.71
C PHE A 354 5.76 4.94 -15.91
N GLU A 355 4.63 5.11 -16.58
CA GLU A 355 3.30 4.96 -15.99
C GLU A 355 2.57 3.78 -16.62
N TYR A 356 2.25 2.77 -15.80
CA TYR A 356 1.53 1.57 -16.21
C TYR A 356 0.02 1.76 -16.07
N LEU A 357 -0.73 1.30 -17.08
CA LEU A 357 -2.17 1.15 -17.03
C LEU A 357 -2.59 -0.23 -17.55
N ASN A 358 -3.61 -0.80 -16.93
CA ASN A 358 -4.27 -2.01 -17.41
C ASN A 358 -5.03 -1.70 -18.72
N GLY A 359 -4.81 -2.50 -19.76
CA GLY A 359 -5.46 -2.40 -21.08
C GLY A 359 -6.38 -3.58 -21.44
N MET A 360 -6.68 -4.47 -20.49
CA MET A 360 -7.46 -5.70 -20.72
C MET A 360 -8.88 -5.44 -21.24
N ILE A 361 -9.43 -4.25 -21.00
CA ILE A 361 -10.73 -3.86 -21.57
C ILE A 361 -10.69 -3.77 -23.10
N SER A 362 -9.52 -3.48 -23.66
CA SER A 362 -9.33 -3.39 -25.12
C SER A 362 -9.09 -4.77 -25.72
N ILE A 363 -8.26 -5.58 -25.07
CA ILE A 363 -7.95 -6.96 -25.48
C ILE A 363 -8.02 -7.87 -24.24
N PRO A 364 -9.16 -8.55 -23.98
CA PRO A 364 -9.40 -9.36 -22.80
C PRO A 364 -8.75 -10.75 -22.96
N SER A 365 -7.43 -10.77 -23.05
CA SER A 365 -6.62 -11.96 -23.20
C SER A 365 -5.51 -12.00 -22.17
N THR A 366 -5.09 -13.22 -21.81
CA THR A 366 -4.04 -13.45 -20.82
C THR A 366 -3.17 -14.64 -21.25
N ASP A 367 -1.86 -14.48 -21.13
CA ASP A 367 -0.87 -15.53 -21.29
C ASP A 367 0.18 -15.41 -20.16
N LEU A 368 0.00 -16.21 -19.11
CA LEU A 368 0.87 -16.18 -17.92
C LEU A 368 2.23 -16.86 -18.15
N THR A 369 2.48 -17.40 -19.34
CA THR A 369 3.81 -17.89 -19.75
C THR A 369 4.72 -16.77 -20.25
N ILE A 370 4.21 -15.54 -20.28
CA ILE A 370 4.92 -14.31 -20.62
C ILE A 370 5.00 -13.44 -19.36
N SER A 371 6.06 -12.63 -19.24
CA SER A 371 6.16 -11.66 -18.14
C SER A 371 5.09 -10.58 -18.28
N ASP A 372 4.47 -10.14 -17.18
CA ASP A 372 3.49 -9.06 -17.22
C ASP A 372 4.14 -7.68 -17.39
N GLY A 373 3.32 -6.69 -17.76
CA GLY A 373 3.82 -5.35 -18.07
C GLY A 373 4.38 -4.58 -16.87
N LEU A 374 4.02 -4.90 -15.62
CA LEU A 374 4.58 -4.22 -14.45
C LEU A 374 6.03 -4.65 -14.23
N HIS A 375 6.31 -5.95 -14.30
CA HIS A 375 7.68 -6.47 -14.25
C HIS A 375 8.51 -5.93 -15.40
N GLN A 376 7.97 -5.97 -16.62
CA GLN A 376 8.67 -5.43 -17.79
C GLN A 376 9.01 -3.94 -17.63
N ASN A 377 8.11 -3.15 -17.01
CA ASN A 377 8.34 -1.73 -16.75
C ASN A 377 9.43 -1.49 -15.69
N LEU A 378 9.43 -2.26 -14.60
CA LEU A 378 10.48 -2.16 -13.58
C LEU A 378 11.86 -2.47 -14.18
N PHE A 379 11.98 -3.56 -14.93
CA PHE A 379 13.26 -3.96 -15.51
C PHE A 379 13.67 -3.08 -16.71
N ALA A 380 12.73 -2.52 -17.46
CA ALA A 380 13.04 -1.45 -18.40
C ALA A 380 13.59 -0.21 -17.70
N ALA A 381 13.09 0.15 -16.51
CA ALA A 381 13.61 1.30 -15.76
C ALA A 381 15.06 1.07 -15.30
N PHE A 382 15.45 -0.16 -14.96
CA PHE A 382 16.84 -0.52 -14.70
C PHE A 382 17.71 -0.47 -15.97
N ASP A 383 17.21 -0.99 -17.08
CA ASP A 383 17.99 -1.26 -18.29
C ASP A 383 18.06 -0.08 -19.29
N CYS A 384 17.06 0.80 -19.32
CA CYS A 384 16.89 1.79 -20.37
C CYS A 384 17.34 3.20 -19.95
N ASP A 385 18.12 3.84 -20.82
CA ASP A 385 18.63 5.20 -20.62
C ASP A 385 17.93 6.22 -21.51
N THR A 386 17.33 5.74 -22.61
CA THR A 386 16.80 6.56 -23.71
C THR A 386 15.52 5.94 -24.26
N GLU A 387 14.78 6.74 -25.03
CA GLU A 387 13.63 6.28 -25.83
C GLU A 387 13.99 5.10 -26.74
N ASP A 388 15.14 5.13 -27.42
CA ASP A 388 15.58 4.05 -28.31
C ASP A 388 15.79 2.72 -27.57
N HIS A 389 16.30 2.77 -26.33
CA HIS A 389 16.44 1.56 -25.50
C HIS A 389 15.07 0.98 -25.14
N VAL A 390 14.09 1.84 -24.84
CA VAL A 390 12.71 1.41 -24.54
C VAL A 390 12.05 0.85 -25.80
N ASP A 391 12.21 1.50 -26.95
CA ASP A 391 11.69 1.03 -28.25
C ASP A 391 12.20 -0.37 -28.59
N ALA A 392 13.52 -0.57 -28.47
CA ALA A 392 14.15 -1.86 -28.74
C ALA A 392 13.56 -2.98 -27.88
N ARG A 393 13.18 -2.66 -26.63
CA ARG A 393 12.57 -3.60 -25.69
C ARG A 393 11.09 -3.83 -25.98
N TYR A 394 10.30 -2.77 -26.10
CA TYR A 394 8.83 -2.89 -26.06
C TYR A 394 8.19 -3.22 -27.39
N LEU A 395 8.73 -2.74 -28.52
CA LEU A 395 8.10 -2.94 -29.84
C LEU A 395 8.06 -4.41 -30.26
N ASN A 396 9.00 -5.22 -29.75
CA ASN A 396 9.10 -6.65 -30.05
C ASN A 396 8.69 -7.56 -28.88
N ALA A 397 8.55 -7.03 -27.67
CA ALA A 397 8.12 -7.80 -26.51
C ALA A 397 6.60 -7.96 -26.47
N LYS A 398 6.16 -9.17 -26.11
CA LYS A 398 4.77 -9.45 -25.71
C LYS A 398 4.63 -9.25 -24.21
N VAL A 399 3.40 -9.03 -23.77
CA VAL A 399 3.04 -8.88 -22.36
C VAL A 399 1.98 -9.90 -21.98
N ALA A 400 2.00 -10.36 -20.72
CA ALA A 400 1.06 -11.37 -20.23
C ALA A 400 -0.42 -10.96 -20.37
N VAL A 401 -0.71 -9.66 -20.21
CA VAL A 401 -2.04 -9.06 -20.35
C VAL A 401 -1.93 -7.80 -21.18
N ALA A 402 -3.03 -7.34 -21.77
CA ALA A 402 -3.00 -6.07 -22.49
C ALA A 402 -2.71 -4.88 -21.55
N THR A 403 -1.82 -3.98 -21.97
CA THR A 403 -1.34 -2.86 -21.14
C THR A 403 -1.13 -1.61 -21.98
N LEU A 404 -1.29 -0.45 -21.34
CA LEU A 404 -0.74 0.80 -21.82
C LEU A 404 0.44 1.19 -20.94
N THR A 405 1.48 1.76 -21.53
CA THR A 405 2.58 2.33 -20.75
C THR A 405 3.00 3.66 -21.35
N GLN A 406 2.71 4.74 -20.63
CA GLN A 406 3.24 6.06 -20.96
C GLN A 406 4.67 6.14 -20.44
N VAL A 407 5.57 6.60 -21.30
CA VAL A 407 6.97 6.84 -21.00
C VAL A 407 7.29 8.29 -21.32
N SER A 408 8.17 8.89 -20.52
CA SER A 408 8.63 10.24 -20.80
C SER A 408 10.08 10.43 -20.40
N ASP A 409 10.70 11.37 -21.09
CA ASP A 409 11.98 11.97 -20.71
C ASP A 409 11.78 13.46 -20.39
N ALA A 410 12.88 14.19 -20.19
CA ALA A 410 12.84 15.60 -19.84
C ALA A 410 12.18 16.52 -20.90
N ALA A 411 11.93 16.05 -22.12
CA ALA A 411 11.47 16.83 -23.26
C ALA A 411 10.35 16.19 -24.11
N ASN A 412 10.09 14.90 -23.93
CA ASN A 412 9.18 14.10 -24.76
C ASN A 412 8.30 13.19 -23.92
N ILE A 413 7.14 12.87 -24.49
CA ILE A 413 6.20 11.88 -23.96
C ILE A 413 5.77 11.00 -25.12
N TRP A 414 5.76 9.69 -24.89
CA TRP A 414 5.23 8.70 -25.80
C TRP A 414 4.58 7.58 -24.99
N HIS A 415 3.83 6.70 -25.63
CA HIS A 415 3.30 5.52 -24.96
C HIS A 415 3.27 4.31 -25.89
N TYR A 416 3.09 3.15 -25.26
CA TYR A 416 2.97 1.87 -25.94
C TYR A 416 1.65 1.19 -25.57
N GLU A 417 0.96 0.68 -26.59
CA GLU A 417 -0.16 -0.25 -26.45
C GLU A 417 0.38 -1.65 -26.75
N ARG A 418 0.29 -2.56 -25.76
CA ARG A 418 0.95 -3.87 -25.78
C ARG A 418 -0.05 -4.97 -25.45
N SER A 419 0.03 -6.11 -26.12
CA SER A 419 -0.87 -7.24 -25.87
C SER A 419 -0.15 -8.60 -26.01
N PRO A 420 -0.75 -9.69 -25.48
CA PRO A 420 -0.23 -11.04 -25.70
C PRO A 420 -0.39 -11.50 -27.16
N LEU A 421 -1.33 -10.92 -27.91
CA LEU A 421 -1.76 -11.43 -29.22
C LEU A 421 -1.09 -10.72 -30.41
N GLU A 422 -0.63 -9.48 -30.21
CA GLU A 422 -0.23 -8.58 -31.31
C GLU A 422 1.05 -7.82 -30.96
N ASN A 423 1.73 -7.30 -31.97
CA ASN A 423 2.95 -6.52 -31.74
C ASN A 423 2.58 -5.20 -31.07
N SER A 424 3.46 -4.74 -30.18
CA SER A 424 3.27 -3.47 -29.50
C SER A 424 3.27 -2.32 -30.51
N MET A 425 2.43 -1.33 -30.28
CA MET A 425 2.40 -0.11 -31.08
C MET A 425 2.79 1.08 -30.21
N LYS A 426 3.43 2.07 -30.83
CA LYS A 426 3.91 3.28 -30.17
C LYS A 426 3.21 4.50 -30.73
N LEU A 427 2.89 5.45 -29.85
CA LEU A 427 2.40 6.77 -30.24
C LEU A 427 3.16 7.84 -29.45
N GLN A 428 3.45 8.96 -30.11
CA GLN A 428 3.98 10.16 -29.46
C GLN A 428 2.85 11.05 -28.97
N ALA A 429 3.14 11.89 -27.98
CA ALA A 429 2.20 12.90 -27.49
C ALA A 429 1.61 13.76 -28.62
N GLY A 430 0.30 13.94 -28.58
CA GLY A 430 -0.46 14.68 -29.59
C GLY A 430 -0.60 13.99 -30.95
N GLN A 431 -0.09 12.75 -31.15
CA GLN A 431 -0.30 12.02 -32.41
C GLN A 431 -1.69 11.42 -32.55
N ALA A 432 -2.36 11.12 -31.44
CA ALA A 432 -3.75 10.71 -31.46
C ALA A 432 -4.61 11.89 -31.96
N ASN A 433 -4.94 11.91 -33.25
CA ASN A 433 -5.76 12.94 -33.89
C ASN A 433 -6.41 12.40 -35.19
N GLY A 434 -7.74 12.34 -35.25
CA GLY A 434 -8.50 11.96 -36.45
C GLY A 434 -8.76 10.45 -36.61
N GLY A 435 -9.23 10.05 -37.80
CA GLY A 435 -9.95 8.79 -38.07
C GLY A 435 -9.23 7.44 -37.86
N ASN A 436 -8.00 7.43 -37.38
CA ASN A 436 -7.28 6.22 -36.95
C ASN A 436 -7.25 6.05 -35.42
N TYR A 437 -7.88 6.97 -34.68
CA TYR A 437 -7.91 6.99 -33.23
C TYR A 437 -9.34 7.16 -32.75
N TYR A 438 -9.67 6.57 -31.60
CA TYR A 438 -10.98 6.81 -30.99
C TYR A 438 -11.14 8.26 -30.51
N TYR A 439 -10.04 8.91 -30.10
CA TYR A 439 -10.02 10.25 -29.51
C TYR A 439 -8.80 11.06 -29.91
N ALA A 440 -8.83 12.37 -29.65
CA ALA A 440 -7.72 13.27 -29.93
C ALA A 440 -7.08 13.82 -28.65
N ASN A 441 -5.74 13.83 -28.58
CA ASN A 441 -4.99 14.53 -27.55
C ASN A 441 -4.47 15.88 -28.09
N PRO A 442 -4.43 16.94 -27.26
CA PRO A 442 -3.79 18.19 -27.65
C PRO A 442 -2.31 17.99 -28.00
N THR A 443 -1.75 18.88 -28.83
CA THR A 443 -0.32 18.87 -29.16
C THR A 443 0.53 18.96 -27.89
N ASP A 444 1.61 18.17 -27.83
CA ASP A 444 2.54 18.06 -26.69
C ASP A 444 1.86 17.62 -25.37
N MET A 445 0.68 16.99 -25.45
CA MET A 445 -0.01 16.36 -24.32
C MET A 445 -0.32 14.91 -24.63
N ASP A 446 -0.39 14.10 -23.57
CA ASP A 446 -0.75 12.69 -23.68
C ASP A 446 -1.57 12.25 -22.48
N ILE A 447 -2.85 11.97 -22.71
CA ILE A 447 -3.84 11.64 -21.68
C ILE A 447 -4.37 10.23 -21.94
N PHE A 448 -4.32 9.37 -20.93
CA PHE A 448 -4.76 7.98 -21.01
C PHE A 448 -5.57 7.55 -19.83
N THR A 449 -6.42 6.56 -20.10
CA THR A 449 -7.04 5.73 -19.08
C THR A 449 -6.79 4.26 -19.43
N ASN A 450 -7.78 3.38 -19.42
CA ASN A 450 -7.55 1.94 -19.50
C ASN A 450 -7.86 1.33 -20.86
N HIS A 451 -8.09 2.14 -21.89
CA HIS A 451 -8.45 1.67 -23.23
C HIS A 451 -7.42 2.12 -24.27
N PHE A 452 -7.22 1.28 -25.27
CA PHE A 452 -6.37 1.55 -26.43
C PHE A 452 -7.01 2.64 -27.31
N PHE A 453 -6.18 3.58 -27.72
CA PHE A 453 -6.49 4.68 -28.62
C PHE A 453 -6.48 4.23 -30.08
N LEU A 454 -5.59 3.29 -30.43
CA LEU A 454 -5.46 2.82 -31.81
C LEU A 454 -6.62 1.90 -32.19
N VAL A 455 -7.22 2.17 -33.35
CA VAL A 455 -8.38 1.39 -33.87
C VAL A 455 -7.95 0.17 -34.70
N ASN A 456 -6.65 0.00 -34.96
CA ASN A 456 -6.12 -1.01 -35.88
C ASN A 456 -5.60 -2.28 -35.18
N HIS A 457 -5.81 -2.42 -33.87
CA HIS A 457 -5.60 -3.68 -33.18
C HIS A 457 -6.62 -4.73 -33.66
N ILE A 458 -6.13 -5.85 -34.19
CA ILE A 458 -6.98 -6.86 -34.87
C ILE A 458 -7.93 -7.56 -33.89
N ASN A 459 -7.48 -7.79 -32.66
CA ASN A 459 -8.18 -8.49 -31.60
C ASN A 459 -8.84 -7.53 -30.60
N GLN A 460 -8.96 -6.25 -30.96
CA GLN A 460 -9.64 -5.28 -30.10
C GLN A 460 -11.14 -5.61 -30.01
N SER A 461 -11.59 -5.95 -28.81
CA SER A 461 -13.01 -6.25 -28.54
C SER A 461 -13.81 -5.00 -28.23
N PHE A 462 -13.15 -3.94 -27.76
CA PHE A 462 -13.77 -2.66 -27.46
C PHE A 462 -14.33 -2.04 -28.75
N LYS A 463 -15.65 -2.11 -28.91
CA LYS A 463 -16.39 -1.50 -30.03
C LYS A 463 -17.31 -0.44 -29.47
N TYR A 464 -16.94 0.82 -29.71
CA TYR A 464 -17.74 2.00 -29.38
C TYR A 464 -19.18 1.83 -29.87
N THR A 465 -20.12 1.58 -28.96
CA THR A 465 -21.55 1.49 -29.33
C THR A 465 -22.48 2.35 -28.46
N SER A 466 -22.13 2.71 -27.21
CA SER A 466 -22.91 3.68 -26.41
C SER A 466 -22.21 4.09 -25.09
N PRO A 467 -22.36 5.34 -24.58
CA PRO A 467 -21.78 5.81 -23.30
C PRO A 467 -22.43 5.26 -22.01
N THR A 468 -23.20 4.17 -22.07
CA THR A 468 -24.10 3.80 -20.97
C THR A 468 -23.56 2.69 -20.05
N ASN A 469 -23.03 3.11 -18.90
CA ASN A 469 -23.00 2.42 -17.59
C ASN A 469 -22.26 1.09 -17.37
N ASP A 470 -21.31 0.69 -18.22
CA ASP A 470 -20.35 -0.38 -17.88
C ASP A 470 -18.96 0.16 -17.47
N SER A 471 -18.05 -0.72 -17.06
CA SER A 471 -16.63 -0.38 -16.79
C SER A 471 -15.94 0.29 -17.98
N GLU A 472 -16.40 0.01 -19.20
CA GLU A 472 -15.88 0.59 -20.44
C GLU A 472 -16.31 2.06 -20.57
N SER A 473 -17.53 2.40 -20.20
CA SER A 473 -18.03 3.78 -20.11
C SER A 473 -17.27 4.64 -19.09
N ARG A 474 -16.79 4.05 -17.98
CA ARG A 474 -16.04 4.78 -16.94
C ARG A 474 -14.62 5.15 -17.37
N SER A 475 -13.93 4.23 -18.05
CA SER A 475 -12.60 4.49 -18.62
C SER A 475 -12.65 5.67 -19.59
N PHE A 476 -13.65 5.69 -20.46
CA PHE A 476 -13.85 6.76 -21.41
C PHE A 476 -14.29 8.08 -20.74
N GLN A 477 -15.24 8.04 -19.81
CA GLN A 477 -15.68 9.25 -19.12
C GLN A 477 -14.52 9.95 -18.39
N ARG A 478 -13.63 9.19 -17.75
CA ARG A 478 -12.41 9.75 -17.13
C ARG A 478 -11.49 10.42 -18.15
N LEU A 479 -11.31 9.81 -19.32
CA LEU A 479 -10.53 10.43 -20.40
C LEU A 479 -11.12 11.78 -20.79
N VAL A 480 -12.43 11.83 -21.07
CA VAL A 480 -13.12 13.07 -21.46
C VAL A 480 -13.05 14.13 -20.37
N ASN A 481 -13.26 13.72 -19.11
CA ASN A 481 -13.15 14.58 -17.94
C ASN A 481 -11.76 15.24 -17.84
N VAL A 482 -10.70 14.43 -17.88
CA VAL A 482 -9.32 14.93 -17.81
C VAL A 482 -8.98 15.79 -19.03
N GLN A 483 -9.45 15.44 -20.23
CA GLN A 483 -9.27 16.27 -21.43
C GLN A 483 -9.96 17.63 -21.30
N ASN A 484 -11.19 17.68 -20.77
CA ASN A 484 -11.92 18.92 -20.55
C ASN A 484 -11.22 19.82 -19.52
N LEU A 485 -10.68 19.24 -18.46
CA LEU A 485 -9.87 19.97 -17.47
C LEU A 485 -8.54 20.44 -18.07
N ALA A 486 -7.87 19.58 -18.86
CA ALA A 486 -6.61 19.91 -19.54
C ALA A 486 -6.77 21.08 -20.52
N GLN A 487 -7.90 21.18 -21.24
CA GLN A 487 -8.21 22.31 -22.12
C GLN A 487 -8.19 23.65 -21.40
N GLN A 488 -8.53 23.67 -20.10
CA GLN A 488 -8.49 24.89 -19.29
C GLN A 488 -7.06 25.34 -19.00
N VAL A 489 -6.06 24.46 -19.10
CA VAL A 489 -4.67 24.74 -18.70
C VAL A 489 -3.65 24.59 -19.84
N ILE A 490 -4.11 24.54 -21.10
CA ILE A 490 -3.24 24.56 -22.28
C ILE A 490 -2.25 25.73 -22.22
N GLY A 491 -0.97 25.44 -22.49
CA GLY A 491 0.14 26.41 -22.42
C GLY A 491 0.55 26.82 -21.00
N ARG A 492 -0.12 26.31 -19.97
CA ARG A 492 0.06 26.72 -18.57
C ARG A 492 -0.01 25.56 -17.58
N VAL A 493 0.31 24.33 -18.02
CA VAL A 493 0.37 23.17 -17.14
C VAL A 493 1.49 23.37 -16.11
N SER A 494 1.15 23.18 -14.84
CA SER A 494 2.05 23.30 -13.70
C SER A 494 1.82 22.14 -12.76
N VAL A 495 2.73 21.94 -11.80
CA VAL A 495 2.53 20.93 -10.75
C VAL A 495 1.20 21.16 -10.02
N ALA A 496 0.90 22.40 -9.63
CA ALA A 496 -0.36 22.72 -8.94
C ALA A 496 -1.59 22.45 -9.82
N ALA A 497 -1.51 22.74 -11.12
CA ALA A 497 -2.59 22.43 -12.05
C ALA A 497 -2.81 20.91 -12.16
N LEU A 498 -1.75 20.10 -12.27
CA LEU A 498 -1.88 18.66 -12.29
C LEU A 498 -2.41 18.10 -10.97
N GLN A 499 -1.94 18.61 -9.82
CA GLN A 499 -2.50 18.23 -8.52
C GLN A 499 -4.01 18.46 -8.49
N GLN A 500 -4.49 19.62 -8.95
CA GLN A 500 -5.92 19.92 -9.02
C GLN A 500 -6.65 18.98 -9.99
N ILE A 501 -6.14 18.78 -11.19
CA ILE A 501 -6.80 17.96 -12.22
C ILE A 501 -6.91 16.51 -11.76
N MET A 502 -5.81 15.92 -11.29
CA MET A 502 -5.76 14.52 -10.85
C MET A 502 -6.46 14.29 -9.50
N THR A 503 -6.78 15.34 -8.73
CA THR A 503 -7.60 15.19 -7.51
C THR A 503 -9.02 15.71 -7.66
N THR A 504 -9.42 16.10 -8.89
CA THR A 504 -10.81 16.47 -9.16
C THR A 504 -11.64 15.19 -9.20
N ASP A 505 -12.62 15.11 -8.30
CA ASP A 505 -13.52 13.96 -8.17
C ASP A 505 -14.27 13.65 -9.48
N PHE A 506 -14.50 12.36 -9.73
CA PHE A 506 -15.18 11.86 -10.92
C PHE A 506 -16.57 12.47 -11.12
N THR A 507 -17.35 12.64 -10.04
CA THR A 507 -18.70 13.25 -10.08
C THR A 507 -18.66 14.75 -10.42
N ASN A 508 -17.51 15.40 -10.18
CA ASN A 508 -17.26 16.80 -10.50
C ASN A 508 -16.52 16.97 -11.84
N GLY A 509 -16.47 15.92 -12.67
CA GLY A 509 -15.88 15.98 -14.00
C GLY A 509 -14.36 15.79 -14.02
N GLY A 510 -13.77 15.12 -13.03
CA GLY A 510 -12.36 14.69 -13.05
C GLY A 510 -12.18 13.17 -13.16
N SER A 511 -11.00 12.67 -12.77
CA SER A 511 -10.64 11.25 -12.80
C SER A 511 -10.60 10.56 -11.43
N TYR A 512 -10.56 11.34 -10.35
CA TYR A 512 -10.31 10.85 -9.01
C TYR A 512 -11.54 10.14 -8.43
N TRP A 513 -11.35 8.97 -7.82
CA TRP A 513 -12.42 8.24 -7.15
C TRP A 513 -12.32 8.37 -5.64
N ASP A 514 -13.29 9.08 -5.06
CA ASP A 514 -13.55 9.04 -3.63
C ASP A 514 -14.80 8.19 -3.34
N PRO A 515 -14.66 7.00 -2.73
CA PRO A 515 -15.79 6.11 -2.49
C PRO A 515 -16.89 6.74 -1.59
N PHE A 516 -16.54 7.75 -0.77
CA PHE A 516 -17.51 8.46 0.08
C PHE A 516 -18.35 9.47 -0.71
N ILE A 517 -17.83 9.97 -1.83
CA ILE A 517 -18.51 10.94 -2.70
C ILE A 517 -19.26 10.19 -3.80
N THR A 518 -18.63 9.19 -4.40
CA THR A 518 -19.17 8.46 -5.56
C THR A 518 -20.17 7.38 -5.16
N GLY A 519 -20.11 6.89 -3.91
CA GLY A 519 -20.90 5.74 -3.45
C GLY A 519 -20.52 4.43 -4.15
N THR A 520 -19.34 4.36 -4.77
CA THR A 520 -18.80 3.19 -5.46
C THR A 520 -17.74 2.48 -4.60
N ALA A 521 -17.44 1.22 -4.92
CA ALA A 521 -16.29 0.53 -4.34
C ALA A 521 -14.94 0.98 -4.96
N ASP A 522 -14.99 1.76 -6.04
CA ASP A 522 -13.82 2.32 -6.71
C ASP A 522 -13.17 3.37 -5.82
N GLN A 523 -11.88 3.20 -5.53
CA GLN A 523 -11.11 4.11 -4.70
C GLN A 523 -9.77 4.43 -5.34
N ASN A 524 -9.39 5.70 -5.31
CA ASN A 524 -8.03 6.10 -5.61
C ASN A 524 -7.07 5.63 -4.49
N VAL A 525 -6.05 4.85 -4.86
CA VAL A 525 -5.00 4.37 -3.96
C VAL A 525 -3.97 5.46 -3.72
N TYR A 526 -3.47 6.07 -4.80
CA TYR A 526 -2.63 7.25 -4.74
C TYR A 526 -2.74 8.09 -6.00
N THR A 527 -2.46 9.38 -5.84
CA THR A 527 -2.17 10.31 -6.93
C THR A 527 -0.70 10.70 -6.86
N CYS A 528 0.00 10.75 -7.99
CA CYS A 528 1.36 11.26 -8.04
C CYS A 528 1.62 12.22 -9.21
N ILE A 529 2.46 13.22 -8.96
CA ILE A 529 2.92 14.18 -9.97
C ILE A 529 4.44 14.11 -10.07
N THR A 530 4.96 13.86 -11.27
CA THR A 530 6.39 13.82 -11.56
C THR A 530 6.79 15.04 -12.39
N ASP A 531 7.79 15.78 -11.92
CA ASP A 531 8.56 16.72 -12.74
C ASP A 531 9.83 16.02 -13.22
N VAL A 532 9.83 15.60 -14.49
CA VAL A 532 10.84 14.68 -15.02
C VAL A 532 12.22 15.33 -15.08
N LYS A 533 12.29 16.59 -15.54
CA LYS A 533 13.56 17.32 -15.65
C LYS A 533 14.18 17.60 -14.28
N ASN A 534 13.37 18.01 -13.31
CA ASN A 534 13.83 18.34 -11.97
C ASN A 534 13.92 17.10 -11.06
N LYS A 535 13.50 15.93 -11.55
CA LYS A 535 13.47 14.64 -10.82
C LYS A 535 12.77 14.79 -9.47
N THR A 536 11.65 15.50 -9.47
CA THR A 536 10.83 15.71 -8.28
C THR A 536 9.57 14.88 -8.40
N LEU A 537 9.23 14.16 -7.33
CA LEU A 537 8.04 13.32 -7.25
C LEU A 537 7.17 13.80 -6.10
N LYS A 538 5.92 14.16 -6.38
CA LYS A 538 4.91 14.46 -5.37
C LYS A 538 3.91 13.32 -5.30
N ILE A 539 3.61 12.84 -4.10
CA ILE A 539 2.66 11.74 -3.89
C ILE A 539 1.60 12.19 -2.88
N TYR A 540 0.35 11.88 -3.20
CA TYR A 540 -0.78 11.95 -2.30
C TYR A 540 -1.31 10.52 -2.10
N PRO A 541 -1.05 9.88 -0.94
CA PRO A 541 -1.45 8.49 -0.70
C PRO A 541 -2.92 8.43 -0.30
N SER A 542 -3.81 8.58 -1.28
CA SER A 542 -5.27 8.69 -1.14
C SER A 542 -5.92 7.63 -0.25
N CYS A 543 -5.45 6.37 -0.31
CA CYS A 543 -5.96 5.28 0.54
C CYS A 543 -5.63 5.44 2.04
N GLU A 544 -4.79 6.41 2.41
CA GLU A 544 -4.48 6.74 3.80
C GLU A 544 -5.51 7.70 4.43
N ARG A 545 -6.47 8.18 3.61
CA ARG A 545 -7.66 8.96 3.99
C ARG A 545 -7.30 10.21 4.79
N GLU A 546 -7.76 10.33 6.03
CA GLU A 546 -7.52 11.49 6.90
C GLU A 546 -6.04 11.76 7.19
N ARG A 547 -5.16 10.78 6.92
CA ARG A 547 -3.71 10.91 7.06
C ARG A 547 -3.01 11.32 5.77
N ALA A 548 -3.74 11.37 4.65
CA ALA A 548 -3.18 11.71 3.36
C ALA A 548 -2.81 13.19 3.28
N SER A 549 -1.57 13.44 2.89
CA SER A 549 -1.05 14.77 2.59
C SER A 549 -0.04 14.64 1.46
N TRP A 550 0.12 15.70 0.66
CA TRP A 550 1.17 15.73 -0.35
C TRP A 550 2.56 15.61 0.28
N VAL A 551 3.31 14.59 -0.13
CA VAL A 551 4.72 14.38 0.20
C VAL A 551 5.53 14.65 -1.05
N GLU A 552 6.61 15.42 -0.94
CA GLU A 552 7.49 15.78 -2.05
C GLU A 552 8.87 15.16 -1.85
N LEU A 553 9.35 14.44 -2.86
CA LEU A 553 10.66 13.80 -2.88
C LEU A 553 11.52 14.40 -3.98
N ASP A 554 12.75 14.75 -3.62
CA ASP A 554 13.82 15.10 -4.54
C ASP A 554 14.61 13.83 -4.85
N LEU A 555 14.35 13.21 -6.00
CA LEU A 555 14.94 11.92 -6.35
C LEU A 555 16.45 12.01 -6.55
N ASN A 556 17.02 13.19 -6.79
CA ASN A 556 18.49 13.35 -6.82
C ASN A 556 19.14 13.07 -5.47
N LYS A 557 18.41 13.22 -4.36
CA LYS A 557 18.91 12.89 -3.01
C LYS A 557 18.68 11.43 -2.63
N GLU A 558 17.72 10.78 -3.27
CA GLU A 558 17.39 9.38 -3.02
C GLU A 558 18.22 8.41 -3.88
N PHE A 559 18.56 8.82 -5.09
CA PHE A 559 19.55 8.20 -5.97
C PHE A 559 20.96 8.44 -5.42
N ARG A 560 21.74 7.37 -5.17
CA ARG A 560 22.96 7.41 -4.31
C ARG A 560 24.23 6.84 -4.87
#